data_AF-X1NUE0-F1
#
_entry.id   AF-X1NUE0-F1
#
_cell.length_a   1.000
_cell.length_b   1.000
_cell.length_c   1.000
_cell.angle_alpha   90.00
_cell.angle_beta   90.00
_cell.angle_gamma   90.00
#
_symmetry.space_group_name_H-M   'P 1'
#
loop_
_entity.id
_entity.type
_entity.pdbx_description
1 polymer ?
#
loop_
_entity_poly.entity_id
_entity_poly.type
_entity_poly.pdbx_seq_one_letter_code
_entity_poly.pdbx_strand_id
1 'polypeptide(L)'
;LPKIGREYNIIELEKVNFKEILLALQRKERRKITANYGLNPKLGRYHRTFCETCNYTATSNPPVYKCEKCGSDKIVKGVFDRIVEIGDYQQSFSPPHRPPYYHQVPLEFVPSVGKKTLNKLFNYFGTEMNILHKASYQEISQVVGFEIAQNIILARKGLLKLTPGGGGRYGKVKKKEKVSEEENLQLNF
;
A
#
# COMPACT_ATOMS: atom_id res chain seq x y z
N LEU A 1 -13.31 -14.71 -3.96
CA LEU A 1 -13.30 -13.30 -4.43
C LEU A 1 -11.87 -12.74 -4.32
N PRO A 2 -11.13 -12.57 -5.44
CA PRO A 2 -9.70 -12.22 -5.41
C PRO A 2 -9.38 -10.76 -5.01
N LYS A 3 -10.39 -9.96 -4.65
CA LYS A 3 -10.23 -8.52 -4.37
C LYS A 3 -11.03 -8.02 -3.15
N ILE A 4 -11.64 -8.91 -2.37
CA ILE A 4 -12.39 -8.51 -1.18
C ILE A 4 -11.41 -8.14 -0.06
N GLY A 5 -11.72 -7.08 0.71
CA GLY A 5 -10.90 -6.67 1.84
C GLY A 5 -9.53 -6.09 1.48
N ARG A 6 -9.35 -5.54 0.27
CA ARG A 6 -8.12 -4.80 -0.09
C ARG A 6 -7.96 -3.50 0.71
N GLU A 7 -9.07 -2.97 1.21
CA GLU A 7 -9.14 -1.90 2.19
C GLU A 7 -10.21 -2.27 3.22
N TYR A 8 -9.95 -2.01 4.49
CA TYR A 8 -10.87 -2.33 5.58
C TYR A 8 -10.53 -1.53 6.83
N ASN A 9 -11.44 -1.57 7.81
CA ASN A 9 -11.30 -0.90 9.09
C ASN A 9 -11.28 -1.94 10.21
N ILE A 10 -10.53 -1.65 11.28
CA ILE A 10 -10.73 -2.31 12.57
C ILE A 10 -11.64 -1.41 13.38
N ILE A 11 -12.74 -1.97 13.88
CA ILE A 11 -13.81 -1.22 14.54
C ILE A 11 -14.05 -1.83 15.91
N GLU A 12 -14.03 -0.99 16.94
CA GLU A 12 -14.38 -1.33 18.31
C GLU A 12 -15.89 -1.13 18.51
N LEU A 13 -16.62 -2.23 18.68
CA LEU A 13 -18.08 -2.30 18.80
C LEU A 13 -18.48 -3.10 20.04
N GLU A 14 -19.64 -2.83 20.62
CA GLU A 14 -20.21 -3.71 21.66
C GLU A 14 -20.87 -4.94 21.03
N LYS A 15 -21.56 -4.75 19.90
CA LYS A 15 -22.27 -5.81 19.16
C LYS A 15 -22.10 -5.62 17.65
N VAL A 16 -22.12 -6.70 16.89
CA VAL A 16 -21.98 -6.65 15.42
C VAL A 16 -23.35 -6.38 14.79
N ASN A 17 -23.76 -5.11 14.77
CA ASN A 17 -24.98 -4.66 14.10
C ASN A 17 -24.82 -3.24 13.53
N PHE A 18 -25.77 -2.82 12.69
CA PHE A 18 -25.70 -1.53 11.99
C PHE A 18 -25.72 -0.32 12.94
N LYS A 19 -26.48 -0.38 14.03
CA LYS A 19 -26.56 0.70 15.04
C LYS A 19 -25.17 0.98 15.64
N GLU A 20 -24.44 -0.08 15.97
CA GLU A 20 -23.09 0.00 16.53
C GLU A 20 -22.08 0.60 15.52
N ILE A 21 -22.21 0.29 14.24
CA ILE A 21 -21.39 0.91 13.18
C ILE A 21 -21.65 2.42 13.11
N LEU A 22 -22.91 2.86 13.19
CA LEU A 22 -23.24 4.29 13.22
C LEU A 22 -22.61 4.99 14.44
N LEU A 23 -22.68 4.36 15.62
CA LEU A 23 -22.03 4.88 16.83
C LEU A 23 -20.51 4.99 16.66
N ALA A 24 -19.87 4.00 16.01
CA ALA A 24 -18.44 4.02 15.74
C ALA A 24 -18.02 5.13 14.77
N LEU A 25 -18.78 5.35 13.70
CA LEU A 25 -18.55 6.45 12.75
C LEU A 25 -18.70 7.82 13.41
N GLN A 26 -19.67 7.93 14.33
CA GLN A 26 -19.90 9.14 15.13
C GLN A 26 -18.96 9.28 16.35
N ARG A 27 -18.15 8.24 16.64
CA ARG A 27 -17.27 8.16 17.83
C ARG A 27 -18.02 8.35 19.16
N LYS A 28 -19.20 7.75 19.28
CA LYS A 28 -20.06 7.85 20.47
C LYS A 28 -19.94 6.61 21.33
N GLU A 29 -20.21 6.77 22.63
CA GLU A 29 -20.33 5.66 23.58
C GLU A 29 -19.12 4.71 23.54
N ARG A 30 -17.92 5.27 23.34
CA ARG A 30 -16.63 4.57 23.20
C ARG A 30 -16.45 3.71 21.93
N ARG A 31 -17.45 3.63 21.05
CA ARG A 31 -17.30 2.97 19.74
C ARG A 31 -16.45 3.83 18.84
N LYS A 32 -15.57 3.23 18.07
CA LYS A 32 -14.67 3.95 17.16
C LYS A 32 -14.04 3.02 16.14
N ILE A 33 -13.59 3.62 15.03
CA ILE A 33 -12.60 2.99 14.16
C ILE A 33 -11.24 3.12 14.85
N THR A 34 -10.55 2.01 15.08
CA THR A 34 -9.24 1.97 15.74
C THR A 34 -8.08 1.94 14.74
N ALA A 35 -8.31 1.46 13.52
CA ALA A 35 -7.31 1.43 12.46
C ALA A 35 -7.97 1.39 11.07
N ASN A 36 -7.28 1.94 10.07
CA ASN A 36 -7.60 1.76 8.66
C ASN A 36 -6.47 1.00 7.97
N TYR A 37 -6.83 0.13 7.05
CA TYR A 37 -5.90 -0.59 6.20
C TYR A 37 -6.27 -0.34 4.75
N GLY A 38 -5.26 -0.18 3.89
CA GLY A 38 -5.49 -0.13 2.46
C GLY A 38 -4.22 0.02 1.66
N LEU A 39 -4.36 0.09 0.34
CA LEU A 39 -3.22 0.12 -0.57
C LEU A 39 -2.30 1.32 -0.29
N ASN A 40 -0.99 1.13 -0.37
CA ASN A 40 -0.07 2.28 -0.39
C ASN A 40 -0.39 3.20 -1.58
N PRO A 41 -0.76 4.49 -1.37
CA PRO A 41 -1.21 5.36 -2.45
C PRO A 41 -0.19 5.52 -3.59
N LYS A 42 1.12 5.37 -3.30
CA LYS A 42 2.18 5.40 -4.32
C LYS A 42 1.99 4.34 -5.39
N LEU A 43 1.40 3.19 -5.05
CA LEU A 43 1.12 2.12 -6.00
C LEU A 43 -0.06 2.45 -6.92
N GLY A 44 -0.88 3.45 -6.62
CA GLY A 44 -2.03 3.85 -7.44
C GLY A 44 -1.66 4.29 -8.86
N ARG A 45 -2.56 4.04 -9.81
CA ARG A 45 -2.34 4.31 -11.26
C ARG A 45 -2.14 5.77 -11.63
N TYR A 46 -2.63 6.67 -10.79
CA TYR A 46 -2.62 8.11 -11.01
C TYR A 46 -2.04 8.84 -9.79
N HIS A 47 -1.07 8.23 -9.08
CA HIS A 47 -0.53 8.85 -7.87
C HIS A 47 0.20 10.16 -8.19
N ARG A 48 1.16 10.13 -9.12
CA ARG A 48 1.90 11.31 -9.60
C ARG A 48 1.43 11.72 -10.99
N THR A 49 1.60 13.00 -11.30
CA THR A 49 1.36 13.58 -12.62
C THR A 49 2.22 12.92 -13.68
N PHE A 50 1.63 12.70 -14.86
CA PHE A 50 2.25 12.00 -15.97
C PHE A 50 2.19 12.84 -17.25
N CYS A 51 3.31 12.93 -17.97
CA CYS A 51 3.39 13.61 -19.25
C CYS A 51 3.00 12.66 -20.39
N GLU A 52 1.99 13.03 -21.16
CA GLU A 52 1.52 12.24 -22.32
C GLU A 52 2.47 12.36 -23.51
N THR A 53 3.32 13.38 -23.55
CA THR A 53 4.27 13.60 -24.66
C THR A 53 5.51 12.71 -24.54
N CYS A 54 6.17 12.67 -23.39
CA CYS A 54 7.41 11.92 -23.19
C CYS A 54 7.26 10.70 -22.26
N ASN A 55 6.02 10.36 -21.89
CA ASN A 55 5.68 9.23 -21.02
C ASN A 55 6.40 9.25 -19.66
N TYR A 56 6.63 10.44 -19.12
CA TYR A 56 7.39 10.65 -17.89
C TYR A 56 6.45 10.87 -16.69
N THR A 57 6.65 10.10 -15.63
CA THR A 57 5.99 10.30 -14.33
C THR A 57 6.80 11.29 -13.50
N ALA A 58 6.17 12.37 -13.05
CA ALA A 58 6.84 13.46 -12.36
C ALA A 58 7.47 13.05 -11.02
N THR A 59 8.68 13.57 -10.78
CA THR A 59 9.48 13.32 -9.56
C THR A 59 9.76 14.60 -8.77
N SER A 60 9.58 15.78 -9.37
CA SER A 60 9.66 17.05 -8.66
C SER A 60 8.56 17.19 -7.61
N ASN A 61 8.72 18.21 -6.76
CA ASN A 61 7.75 18.54 -5.71
C ASN A 61 6.37 18.87 -6.33
N PRO A 62 5.28 18.27 -5.82
CA PRO A 62 3.93 18.67 -6.21
C PRO A 62 3.60 20.12 -5.80
N PRO A 63 2.63 20.77 -6.46
CA PRO A 63 1.89 20.27 -7.63
C PRO A 63 2.65 20.53 -8.93
N VAL A 64 2.61 19.55 -9.85
CA VAL A 64 3.23 19.67 -11.17
C VAL A 64 2.22 20.16 -12.20
N TYR A 65 2.56 21.24 -12.91
CA TYR A 65 1.71 21.87 -13.95
C TYR A 65 2.25 21.69 -15.38
N LYS A 66 3.56 21.41 -15.53
CA LYS A 66 4.22 21.11 -16.79
C LYS A 66 5.22 20.00 -16.59
N CYS A 67 5.54 19.26 -17.64
CA CYS A 67 6.52 18.19 -17.58
C CYS A 67 7.93 18.74 -17.28
N GLU A 68 8.53 18.32 -16.17
CA GLU A 68 9.91 18.69 -15.79
C GLU A 68 10.99 18.17 -16.76
N LYS A 69 10.66 17.20 -17.62
CA LYS A 69 11.59 16.59 -18.57
C LYS A 69 11.56 17.23 -19.96
N CYS A 70 10.39 17.62 -20.46
CA CYS A 70 10.24 18.10 -21.84
C CYS A 70 9.43 19.40 -21.96
N GLY A 71 9.02 20.03 -20.86
CA GLY A 71 8.30 21.30 -20.84
C GLY A 71 6.83 21.25 -21.28
N SER A 72 6.36 20.11 -21.78
CA SER A 72 4.97 19.94 -22.26
C SER A 72 3.94 20.18 -21.16
N ASP A 73 2.84 20.84 -21.53
CA ASP A 73 1.65 21.04 -20.71
C ASP A 73 0.60 19.92 -20.89
N LYS A 74 0.82 18.98 -21.82
CA LYS A 74 -0.01 17.79 -22.01
C LYS A 74 0.26 16.77 -20.90
N ILE A 75 -0.35 17.00 -19.74
CA ILE A 75 -0.18 16.20 -18.54
C ILE A 75 -1.51 15.62 -18.03
N VAL A 76 -1.46 14.39 -17.52
CA VAL A 76 -2.52 13.79 -16.70
C VAL A 76 -2.18 14.08 -15.24
N LYS A 77 -2.98 14.94 -14.60
CA LYS A 77 -2.77 15.34 -13.19
C LYS A 77 -2.85 14.13 -12.26
N GLY A 78 -1.86 13.98 -11.40
CA GLY A 78 -1.83 12.96 -10.34
C GLY A 78 -2.70 13.35 -9.15
N VAL A 79 -3.26 12.35 -8.46
CA VAL A 79 -4.04 12.52 -7.23
C VAL A 79 -3.22 13.23 -6.14
N PHE A 80 -1.94 12.87 -5.98
CA PHE A 80 -1.10 13.54 -4.98
C PHE A 80 -0.83 15.00 -5.36
N ASP A 81 -0.58 15.29 -6.64
CA ASP A 81 -0.45 16.67 -7.10
C ASP A 81 -1.73 17.48 -6.87
N ARG A 82 -2.90 16.88 -7.14
CA ARG A 82 -4.18 17.54 -6.90
C ARG A 82 -4.44 17.81 -5.41
N ILE A 83 -4.07 16.88 -4.52
CA ILE A 83 -4.20 17.07 -3.07
C ILE A 83 -3.34 18.25 -2.61
N VAL A 84 -2.11 18.37 -3.10
CA VAL A 84 -1.24 19.50 -2.72
C VAL A 84 -1.74 20.81 -3.34
N GLU A 85 -2.29 20.78 -4.55
CA GLU A 85 -2.87 21.96 -5.21
C GLU A 85 -4.07 22.55 -4.45
N ILE A 86 -4.93 21.71 -3.86
CA ILE A 86 -6.11 22.16 -3.11
C ILE A 86 -5.91 22.20 -1.59
N GLY A 87 -4.70 21.88 -1.12
CA GLY A 87 -4.40 21.80 0.30
C GLY A 87 -4.23 23.21 0.89
N ASP A 88 -4.94 23.49 1.97
CA ASP A 88 -4.84 24.79 2.68
C ASP A 88 -3.48 24.98 3.37
N TYR A 89 -2.74 23.88 3.63
CA TYR A 89 -1.49 23.87 4.38
C TYR A 89 -0.42 23.05 3.66
N GLN A 90 0.85 23.48 3.80
CA GLN A 90 1.99 22.71 3.30
C GLN A 90 2.13 21.33 3.96
N GLN A 91 1.72 21.20 5.21
CA GLN A 91 1.72 19.94 5.96
C GLN A 91 0.29 19.59 6.38
N SER A 92 -0.06 18.31 6.30
CA SER A 92 -1.38 17.86 6.73
C SER A 92 -1.46 17.79 8.26
N PHE A 93 -2.42 18.50 8.84
CA PHE A 93 -2.77 18.36 10.25
C PHE A 93 -3.98 17.44 10.38
N SER A 94 -3.78 16.28 10.99
CA SER A 94 -4.88 15.36 11.29
C SER A 94 -5.46 15.67 12.66
N PRO A 95 -6.78 15.51 12.86
CA PRO A 95 -7.36 15.68 14.18
C PRO A 95 -6.80 14.62 15.14
N PRO A 96 -6.72 14.90 16.46
CA PRO A 96 -6.10 13.99 17.44
C PRO A 96 -6.74 12.60 17.49
N HIS A 97 -8.01 12.49 17.10
CA HIS A 97 -8.76 11.25 17.10
C HIS A 97 -8.66 10.46 15.79
N ARG A 98 -7.85 10.90 14.82
CA ARG A 98 -7.68 10.17 13.55
C ARG A 98 -6.98 8.83 13.81
N PRO A 99 -7.60 7.68 13.51
CA PRO A 99 -6.93 6.39 13.68
C PRO A 99 -5.77 6.24 12.68
N PRO A 100 -4.74 5.43 13.02
CA PRO A 100 -3.64 5.14 12.12
C PRO A 100 -4.13 4.52 10.80
N TYR A 101 -3.38 4.81 9.73
CA TYR A 101 -3.57 4.18 8.43
C TYR A 101 -2.37 3.29 8.12
N TYR A 102 -2.61 1.99 7.99
CA TYR A 102 -1.60 1.00 7.67
C TYR A 102 -1.61 0.71 6.18
N HIS A 103 -0.55 1.13 5.50
CA HIS A 103 -0.38 0.85 4.08
C HIS A 103 -0.06 -0.62 3.85
N GLN A 104 -0.83 -1.25 2.97
CA GLN A 104 -0.65 -2.61 2.52
C GLN A 104 -0.07 -2.63 1.11
N VAL A 105 0.72 -3.67 0.84
CA VAL A 105 1.19 -4.02 -0.49
C VAL A 105 0.56 -5.36 -0.84
N PRO A 106 -0.42 -5.40 -1.76
CA PRO A 106 -1.03 -6.65 -2.19
C PRO A 106 0.03 -7.59 -2.75
N LEU A 107 -0.18 -8.90 -2.60
CA LEU A 107 0.81 -9.91 -2.99
C LEU A 107 1.15 -9.83 -4.49
N GLU A 108 0.21 -9.41 -5.33
CA GLU A 108 0.42 -9.20 -6.78
C GLU A 108 1.46 -8.12 -7.12
N PHE A 109 1.78 -7.23 -6.18
CA PHE A 109 2.81 -6.19 -6.34
C PHE A 109 4.18 -6.65 -5.84
N VAL A 110 4.25 -7.73 -5.08
CA VAL A 110 5.50 -8.21 -4.48
C VAL A 110 6.37 -8.81 -5.60
N PRO A 111 7.66 -8.42 -5.71
CA PRO A 111 8.55 -8.99 -6.71
C PRO A 111 8.60 -10.52 -6.64
N SER A 112 8.66 -11.17 -7.80
CA SER A 112 8.66 -12.64 -7.94
C SER A 112 7.36 -13.35 -7.52
N VAL A 113 6.33 -12.62 -7.08
CA VAL A 113 4.99 -13.18 -6.77
C VAL A 113 4.07 -13.05 -7.98
N GLY A 114 4.20 -14.00 -8.92
CA GLY A 114 3.31 -14.11 -10.07
C GLY A 114 2.06 -14.97 -9.80
N LYS A 115 1.19 -15.11 -10.81
CA LYS A 115 -0.06 -15.91 -10.73
C LYS A 115 0.16 -17.32 -10.18
N LYS A 116 1.22 -18.02 -10.62
CA LYS A 116 1.54 -19.38 -10.14
C LYS A 116 1.88 -19.39 -8.65
N THR A 117 2.69 -18.44 -8.20
CA THR A 117 3.08 -18.28 -6.79
C THR A 117 1.88 -17.93 -5.91
N LEU A 118 1.02 -17.00 -6.37
CA LEU A 118 -0.23 -16.65 -5.69
C LEU A 118 -1.12 -17.86 -5.52
N ASN A 119 -1.30 -18.68 -6.57
CA ASN A 119 -2.11 -19.88 -6.47
C ASN A 119 -1.56 -20.88 -5.44
N LYS A 120 -0.22 -21.08 -5.39
CA LYS A 120 0.40 -21.92 -4.35
C LYS A 120 0.10 -21.40 -2.94
N LEU A 121 0.29 -20.09 -2.74
CA LEU A 121 0.03 -19.45 -1.45
C LEU A 121 -1.44 -19.56 -1.05
N PHE A 122 -2.38 -19.30 -1.97
CA PHE A 122 -3.81 -19.41 -1.67
C PHE A 122 -4.26 -20.85 -1.42
N ASN A 123 -3.69 -21.82 -2.12
CA ASN A 123 -3.99 -23.24 -1.86
C ASN A 123 -3.56 -23.67 -0.46
N TYR A 124 -2.47 -23.11 0.07
CA TYR A 124 -1.96 -23.45 1.40
C TYR A 124 -2.60 -22.61 2.52
N PHE A 125 -2.69 -21.29 2.33
CA PHE A 125 -3.12 -20.33 3.37
C PHE A 125 -4.59 -19.88 3.24
N GLY A 126 -5.28 -20.25 2.15
CA GLY A 126 -6.66 -19.87 1.87
C GLY A 126 -6.84 -18.45 1.34
N THR A 127 -6.47 -17.44 2.13
CA THR A 127 -6.75 -16.02 1.80
C THR A 127 -5.51 -15.14 1.84
N GLU A 128 -5.54 -14.06 1.05
CA GLU A 128 -4.50 -13.02 1.08
C GLU A 128 -4.39 -12.38 2.46
N MET A 129 -5.50 -12.18 3.17
CA MET A 129 -5.51 -11.64 4.52
C MET A 129 -4.77 -12.55 5.52
N ASN A 130 -4.98 -13.86 5.43
CA ASN A 130 -4.27 -14.82 6.28
C ASN A 130 -2.77 -14.79 6.01
N ILE A 131 -2.39 -14.70 4.74
CA ILE A 131 -1.00 -14.52 4.35
C ILE A 131 -0.51 -13.21 4.96
N LEU A 132 -0.99 -12.04 4.53
CA LEU A 132 -0.49 -10.72 4.93
C LEU A 132 -0.44 -10.46 6.45
N HIS A 133 -1.29 -11.09 7.27
CA HIS A 133 -1.41 -10.74 8.68
C HIS A 133 -1.07 -11.84 9.69
N LYS A 134 -1.08 -13.12 9.29
CA LYS A 134 -0.96 -14.23 10.26
C LYS A 134 0.16 -15.20 9.93
N ALA A 135 0.34 -15.57 8.66
CA ALA A 135 1.34 -16.56 8.26
C ALA A 135 2.76 -16.11 8.64
N SER A 136 3.53 -16.98 9.29
CA SER A 136 4.92 -16.75 9.66
C SER A 136 5.86 -16.80 8.44
N TYR A 137 7.07 -16.25 8.59
CA TYR A 137 8.11 -16.36 7.56
C TYR A 137 8.41 -17.83 7.22
N GLN A 138 8.52 -18.67 8.25
CA GLN A 138 8.83 -20.10 8.15
C GLN A 138 7.78 -20.82 7.31
N GLU A 139 6.49 -20.65 7.62
CA GLU A 139 5.40 -21.25 6.85
C GLU A 139 5.42 -20.79 5.38
N ILE A 140 5.61 -19.50 5.12
CA ILE A 140 5.63 -18.98 3.75
C ILE A 140 6.83 -19.55 2.99
N SER A 141 8.01 -19.59 3.62
CA SER A 141 9.23 -20.09 2.99
C SER A 141 9.15 -21.55 2.57
N GLN A 142 8.41 -22.38 3.31
CA GLN A 142 8.15 -23.78 2.93
C GLN A 142 7.35 -23.90 1.63
N VAL A 143 6.48 -22.92 1.31
CA VAL A 143 5.62 -22.96 0.13
C VAL A 143 6.27 -22.34 -1.10
N VAL A 144 7.00 -21.23 -0.92
CA VAL A 144 7.50 -20.40 -2.04
C VAL A 144 9.01 -20.12 -2.02
N GLY A 145 9.73 -20.68 -1.05
CA GLY A 145 11.17 -20.46 -0.86
C GLY A 145 11.50 -19.17 -0.11
N PHE A 146 12.74 -19.09 0.38
CA PHE A 146 13.20 -18.01 1.26
C PHE A 146 13.16 -16.62 0.62
N GLU A 147 13.59 -16.45 -0.65
CA GLU A 147 13.60 -15.13 -1.31
C GLU A 147 12.20 -14.53 -1.40
N ILE A 148 11.20 -15.33 -1.81
CA ILE A 148 9.83 -14.85 -1.95
C ILE A 148 9.21 -14.58 -0.58
N ALA A 149 9.45 -15.45 0.40
CA ALA A 149 8.99 -15.25 1.77
C ALA A 149 9.54 -13.95 2.36
N GLN A 150 10.85 -13.68 2.18
CA GLN A 150 11.48 -12.46 2.65
C GLN A 150 10.84 -11.21 2.03
N ASN A 151 10.63 -11.21 0.71
CA ASN A 151 9.96 -10.10 0.03
C ASN A 151 8.52 -9.89 0.55
N ILE A 152 7.77 -10.95 0.82
CA ILE A 152 6.43 -10.85 1.41
C ILE A 152 6.50 -10.23 2.81
N ILE A 153 7.41 -10.66 3.67
CA ILE A 153 7.56 -10.09 5.02
C ILE A 153 7.99 -8.61 4.98
N LEU A 154 8.93 -8.25 4.10
CA LEU A 154 9.33 -6.86 3.91
C LEU A 154 8.17 -5.99 3.38
N ALA A 155 7.34 -6.54 2.49
CA ALA A 155 6.14 -5.88 2.00
C ALA A 155 5.15 -5.59 3.13
N ARG A 156 4.92 -6.56 4.03
CA ARG A 156 4.06 -6.38 5.22
C ARG A 156 4.58 -5.33 6.19
N LYS A 157 5.89 -5.30 6.40
CA LYS A 157 6.56 -4.31 7.26
C LYS A 157 6.67 -2.93 6.59
N GLY A 158 6.24 -2.77 5.33
CA GLY A 158 6.34 -1.51 4.59
C GLY A 158 7.77 -1.11 4.24
N LEU A 159 8.72 -2.06 4.26
CA LEU A 159 10.16 -1.80 4.10
C LEU A 159 10.65 -1.86 2.64
N LEU A 160 9.77 -2.25 1.70
CA LEU A 160 10.13 -2.28 0.28
C LEU A 160 10.08 -0.88 -0.33
N LYS A 161 11.11 -0.54 -1.12
CA LYS A 161 11.15 0.72 -1.88
C LYS A 161 10.05 0.72 -2.95
N LEU A 162 9.32 1.83 -3.05
CA LEU A 162 8.22 1.99 -4.01
C LEU A 162 8.57 3.02 -5.07
N THR A 163 8.20 2.74 -6.31
CA THR A 163 8.16 3.71 -7.42
C THR A 163 6.72 4.11 -7.63
N PRO A 164 6.39 5.42 -7.65
CA PRO A 164 5.02 5.86 -7.79
C PRO A 164 4.44 5.54 -9.18
N GLY A 165 3.14 5.29 -9.22
CA GLY A 165 2.39 5.20 -10.48
C GLY A 165 1.99 6.57 -11.02
N GLY A 166 1.53 6.58 -12.27
CA GLY A 166 1.11 7.77 -13.01
C GLY A 166 0.59 7.42 -14.40
N GLY A 167 -0.31 8.23 -14.95
CA GLY A 167 -0.79 8.08 -16.34
C GLY A 167 -1.48 6.73 -16.62
N GLY A 168 -2.24 6.20 -15.65
CA GLY A 168 -2.94 4.92 -15.80
C GLY A 168 -2.08 3.69 -15.49
N ARG A 169 -0.79 3.88 -15.19
CA ARG A 169 0.15 2.80 -14.87
C ARG A 169 0.33 2.70 -13.37
N TYR A 170 0.13 1.50 -12.81
CA TYR A 170 0.40 1.27 -11.40
C TYR A 170 1.86 1.55 -11.03
N GLY A 171 2.06 1.98 -9.79
CA GLY A 171 3.39 2.01 -9.19
C GLY A 171 3.95 0.61 -9.02
N LYS A 172 5.24 0.54 -8.67
CA LYS A 172 5.97 -0.72 -8.58
C LYS A 172 6.73 -0.82 -7.28
N VAL A 173 6.82 -2.04 -6.77
CA VAL A 173 7.70 -2.38 -5.67
C VAL A 173 9.07 -2.74 -6.26
N LYS A 174 10.14 -2.09 -5.79
CA LYS A 174 11.52 -2.42 -6.18
C LYS A 174 12.03 -3.55 -5.29
N LYS A 175 12.81 -4.47 -5.86
CA LYS A 175 13.59 -5.43 -5.07
C LYS A 175 14.59 -4.65 -4.20
N LYS A 176 14.83 -5.11 -2.96
CA LYS A 176 16.00 -4.64 -2.19
C LYS A 176 17.23 -5.08 -2.98
N GLU A 177 18.20 -4.18 -3.15
CA GLU A 177 19.53 -4.61 -3.61
C GLU A 177 20.08 -5.60 -2.58
N LYS A 178 20.84 -6.62 -3.02
CA LYS A 178 21.42 -7.61 -2.10
C LYS A 178 22.22 -6.87 -1.04
N VAL A 179 21.74 -6.86 0.20
CA VAL A 179 22.53 -6.43 1.35
C VAL A 179 23.31 -7.65 1.85
N SER A 180 24.54 -7.42 2.32
CA SER A 180 25.45 -8.44 2.83
C SER A 180 24.82 -9.30 3.93
N GLU A 181 25.37 -10.51 4.10
CA GLU A 181 24.82 -11.59 4.95
C GLU A 181 24.57 -11.20 6.42
N GLU A 182 25.22 -10.16 6.93
CA GLU A 182 25.13 -9.72 8.33
C GLU A 182 23.78 -9.09 8.70
N GLU A 183 23.06 -8.43 7.77
CA GLU A 183 21.73 -7.86 8.06
C GLU A 183 20.60 -8.92 8.08
N ASN A 184 20.82 -10.09 7.48
CA ASN A 184 19.79 -11.13 7.43
C ASN A 184 19.51 -11.76 8.80
N LEU A 185 20.44 -11.69 9.75
CA LEU A 185 20.25 -12.26 11.09
C LEU A 185 19.24 -11.46 11.95
N GLN A 186 19.07 -10.16 11.71
CA GLN A 186 18.17 -9.30 12.51
C GLN A 186 16.69 -9.38 12.10
N LEU A 187 16.37 -10.06 11.00
CA LEU A 187 14.98 -10.27 10.55
C LEU A 187 14.40 -11.62 10.98
N ASN A 188 15.16 -12.42 11.73
CA ASN A 188 14.78 -13.75 12.21
C ASN A 188 14.09 -13.76 13.60
N PHE A 189 13.69 -12.59 14.13
CA PHE A 189 12.88 -12.47 15.35
C PHE A 189 11.65 -11.59 15.10
#